data_AF-A0A844GQV8-F1
#
_entry.id   AF-A0A844GQV8-F1
#
_cell.length_a   1.000
_cell.length_b   1.000
_cell.length_c   1.000
_cell.angle_alpha   90.00
_cell.angle_beta   90.00
_cell.angle_gamma   90.00
#
_symmetry.space_group_name_H-M   'P 1'
#
loop_
_entity.id
_entity.type
_entity.pdbx_description
1 polymer ?
#
loop_
_entity_poly.entity_id
_entity_poly.type
_entity_poly.pdbx_seq_one_letter_code
_entity_poly.pdbx_strand_id
1 'polypeptide(L)'
;PQSLIYVLLPQALRQILPTWVNSSTEIVKASTLLSVIGVAELLLSTQQVIARTFMTLEFYLFAGFLFFVINYAIELLGRQIEKRVALP
;
A
#
# COMPACT_ATOMS: atom_id res chain seq x y z
N PRO A 1 -37.93 -9.02 -13.59
CA PRO A 1 -36.87 -7.99 -13.52
C PRO A 1 -36.87 -7.13 -12.25
N GLN A 2 -38.03 -6.64 -11.75
CA GLN A 2 -38.08 -5.76 -10.57
C GLN A 2 -37.74 -6.48 -9.25
N SER A 3 -38.06 -7.77 -9.10
CA SER A 3 -37.74 -8.55 -7.89
C SER A 3 -36.24 -8.71 -7.63
N LEU A 4 -35.40 -8.76 -8.68
CA LEU A 4 -33.94 -8.88 -8.56
C LEU A 4 -33.32 -7.66 -7.88
N ILE A 5 -33.80 -6.46 -8.18
CA ILE A 5 -33.23 -5.21 -7.68
C ILE A 5 -33.72 -4.91 -6.26
N TYR A 6 -34.99 -5.16 -5.96
CA TYR A 6 -35.56 -4.80 -4.66
C TYR A 6 -35.42 -5.89 -3.58
N VAL A 7 -35.21 -7.16 -3.96
CA VAL A 7 -35.12 -8.27 -3.00
C VAL A 7 -33.73 -8.89 -2.98
N LEU A 8 -33.21 -9.28 -4.15
CA LEU A 8 -31.94 -10.00 -4.23
C LEU A 8 -30.74 -9.07 -4.00
N LEU A 9 -30.77 -7.86 -4.54
CA LEU A 9 -29.70 -6.87 -4.37
C LEU A 9 -29.42 -6.49 -2.90
N PRO A 10 -30.41 -6.08 -2.07
CA PRO A 10 -30.16 -5.75 -0.67
C PRO A 10 -29.77 -6.97 0.17
N GLN A 11 -30.24 -8.17 -0.19
CA GLN A 11 -29.80 -9.42 0.46
C GLN A 11 -28.34 -9.75 0.13
N ALA A 12 -27.97 -9.69 -1.15
CA ALA A 12 -26.61 -9.94 -1.60
C ALA A 12 -25.62 -8.92 -1.00
N LEU A 13 -25.98 -7.62 -0.99
CA LEU A 13 -25.19 -6.58 -0.34
C LEU A 13 -24.98 -6.86 1.16
N ARG A 14 -26.02 -7.24 1.90
CA ARG A 14 -25.88 -7.57 3.33
C ARG A 14 -24.94 -8.76 3.59
N GLN A 15 -24.83 -9.69 2.64
CA GLN A 15 -23.92 -10.83 2.75
C GLN A 15 -22.49 -10.49 2.32
N ILE A 16 -22.33 -9.68 1.27
CA ILE A 16 -21.03 -9.36 0.67
C ILE A 16 -20.32 -8.21 1.42
N LEU A 17 -21.06 -7.21 1.92
CA LEU A 17 -20.54 -6.07 2.67
C LEU A 17 -19.64 -6.48 3.85
N PRO A 18 -20.05 -7.36 4.78
CA PRO A 18 -19.19 -7.73 5.90
C PRO A 18 -17.89 -8.39 5.44
N THR A 19 -17.93 -9.24 4.41
CA THR A 19 -16.73 -9.86 3.83
C THR A 19 -15.81 -8.82 3.18
N TRP A 20 -16.38 -7.91 2.37
CA TRP A 20 -15.62 -6.84 1.71
C TRP A 20 -14.94 -5.88 2.70
N VAL A 21 -15.66 -5.50 3.77
CA VAL A 21 -15.12 -4.63 4.82
C VAL A 21 -13.99 -5.35 5.55
N ASN A 22 -14.14 -6.65 5.84
CA ASN A 22 -13.08 -7.42 6.49
C ASN A 22 -11.82 -7.51 5.61
N SER A 23 -11.97 -7.87 4.33
CA SER A 23 -10.84 -7.94 3.39
C SER A 23 -10.18 -6.58 3.16
N SER A 24 -10.96 -5.49 3.06
CA SER A 24 -10.41 -4.14 2.93
C SER A 24 -9.60 -3.74 4.16
N THR A 25 -10.10 -4.08 5.35
CA THR A 25 -9.40 -3.82 6.62
C THR A 25 -8.09 -4.62 6.71
N GLU A 26 -8.09 -5.87 6.25
CA GLU A 26 -6.89 -6.71 6.21
C GLU A 26 -5.83 -6.15 5.25
N ILE A 27 -6.24 -5.71 4.06
CA ILE A 27 -5.34 -5.06 3.09
C ILE A 27 -4.73 -3.78 3.67
N VAL A 28 -5.53 -2.93 4.33
CA VAL A 28 -5.04 -1.71 4.98
C VAL A 28 -4.03 -2.02 6.09
N LYS A 29 -4.29 -3.05 6.92
CA LYS A 29 -3.35 -3.49 7.96
C LYS A 29 -2.06 -4.04 7.36
N ALA A 30 -2.16 -4.89 6.34
CA ALA A 30 -1.00 -5.47 5.67
C ALA A 30 -0.13 -4.38 5.02
N SER A 31 -0.75 -3.40 4.36
CA SER A 31 -0.05 -2.29 3.71
C SER A 31 0.69 -1.39 4.71
N THR A 32 0.05 -1.06 5.84
CA THR A 32 0.68 -0.21 6.86
C THR A 32 1.82 -0.94 7.57
N LEU A 33 1.64 -2.22 7.90
CA LEU A 33 2.67 -3.06 8.52
C LEU A 33 3.88 -3.25 7.60
N LEU A 34 3.65 -3.56 6.32
CA LEU A 34 4.71 -3.70 5.31
C LEU A 34 5.50 -2.40 5.15
N SER A 35 4.81 -1.25 5.10
CA SER A 35 5.47 0.06 4.99
C SER A 35 6.37 0.35 6.21
N VAL A 36 5.89 0.07 7.43
CA VAL A 36 6.68 0.31 8.65
C VAL A 36 7.91 -0.58 8.72
N ILE A 37 7.78 -1.87 8.38
CA ILE A 37 8.91 -2.81 8.35
C ILE A 37 9.93 -2.37 7.31
N GLY A 38 9.48 -2.03 6.09
CA GLY A 38 10.39 -1.57 5.02
C GLY A 38 11.16 -0.30 5.39
N VAL A 39 10.51 0.68 6.04
CA VAL A 39 11.19 1.87 6.57
C VAL A 39 12.21 1.50 7.63
N ALA A 40 11.83 0.65 8.59
CA ALA A 40 12.70 0.24 9.69
C ALA A 40 13.93 -0.53 9.19
N GLU A 41 13.76 -1.49 8.27
CA GLU A 41 14.86 -2.27 7.70
C GLU A 41 15.82 -1.39 6.90
N LEU A 42 15.29 -0.44 6.12
CA LEU A 42 16.10 0.46 5.31
C LEU A 42 16.90 1.42 6.20
N LEU A 43 16.27 1.99 7.24
CA LEU A 43 16.96 2.83 8.22
C LEU A 43 18.03 2.05 9.00
N LEU A 44 17.71 0.84 9.45
CA LEU A 44 18.66 -0.01 10.16
C LEU A 44 19.86 -0.36 9.28
N SER A 45 19.62 -0.75 8.02
CA SER A 45 20.67 -1.04 7.05
C SER A 45 21.54 0.20 6.80
N THR A 46 20.91 1.37 6.65
CA THR A 46 21.60 2.65 6.47
C THR A 46 22.49 2.96 7.68
N GLN A 47 21.98 2.80 8.89
CA GLN A 47 22.72 3.05 10.13
C GLN A 47 23.90 2.08 10.31
N GLN A 48 23.74 0.80 9.93
CA GLN A 48 24.83 -0.18 9.96
C GLN A 48 25.98 0.19 9.01
N VAL A 49 25.66 0.73 7.83
CA VAL A 49 26.68 1.15 6.87
C VAL A 49 27.35 2.44 7.33
N ILE A 50 26.58 3.42 7.83
CA ILE A 50 27.12 4.66 8.42
C ILE A 50 28.08 4.36 9.57
N ALA A 51 27.77 3.38 10.42
CA ALA A 51 28.64 2.98 11.52
C ALA A 51 30.01 2.44 11.06
N ARG A 52 30.12 2.00 9.79
CA ARG A 52 31.37 1.49 9.19
C ARG A 52 32.12 2.56 8.40
N THR A 53 31.42 3.46 7.72
CA THR A 53 32.01 4.46 6.81
C THR A 53 32.09 5.86 7.40
N PHE A 54 31.39 6.15 8.50
CA PHE A 54 31.22 7.48 9.10
C PHE A 54 30.66 8.57 8.15
N MET A 55 30.17 8.18 6.96
CA MET A 55 29.66 9.07 5.92
C MET A 55 28.13 9.22 6.02
N THR A 56 27.65 9.78 7.13
CA THR A 56 26.23 9.87 7.50
C THR A 56 25.35 10.52 6.43
N LEU A 57 25.81 11.63 5.84
CA LEU A 57 24.98 12.47 4.96
C LEU A 57 24.69 11.79 3.60
N GLU A 58 25.70 11.18 2.98
CA GLU A 58 25.56 10.49 1.69
C GLU A 58 24.65 9.27 1.78
N PHE A 59 24.75 8.49 2.88
CA PHE A 59 23.90 7.32 3.09
C PHE A 59 22.45 7.68 3.41
N TYR A 60 22.19 8.76 4.16
CA TYR A 60 20.83 9.26 4.33
C TYR A 60 20.22 9.82 3.04
N LEU A 61 21.01 10.52 2.22
CA LEU A 61 20.56 10.98 0.90
C LEU A 61 20.24 9.80 -0.02
N PHE A 62 21.08 8.77 -0.03
CA PHE A 62 20.83 7.55 -0.79
C PHE A 62 19.57 6.83 -0.31
N ALA A 63 19.40 6.65 1.00
CA ALA A 63 18.21 6.07 1.61
C ALA A 63 16.93 6.85 1.26
N GLY A 64 16.97 8.18 1.36
CA GLY A 64 15.86 9.06 0.98
C GLY A 64 15.53 8.98 -0.51
N PHE A 65 16.54 8.92 -1.37
CA PHE A 65 16.35 8.72 -2.81
C PHE A 65 15.70 7.36 -3.12
N LEU A 66 16.14 6.29 -2.46
CA LEU A 66 15.56 4.95 -2.61
C LEU A 66 14.10 4.93 -2.15
N PHE A 67 13.79 5.61 -1.03
CA PHE A 67 12.43 5.83 -0.55
C PHE A 67 11.55 6.54 -1.56
N PHE A 68 12.08 7.60 -2.18
CA PHE A 68 11.39 8.37 -3.21
C PHE A 68 11.11 7.51 -4.43
N VAL A 69 12.10 6.74 -4.92
CA VAL A 69 11.93 5.85 -6.08
C VAL A 69 10.85 4.79 -5.82
N ILE A 70 10.82 4.18 -4.63
CA ILE A 70 9.80 3.19 -4.28
C ILE A 70 8.41 3.82 -4.23
N ASN A 71 8.25 4.95 -3.52
CA ASN A 71 6.95 5.63 -3.45
C ASN A 71 6.46 6.08 -4.82
N TYR A 72 7.36 6.64 -5.63
CA TYR A 72 7.05 7.06 -7.00
C TYR A 72 6.64 5.87 -7.89
N ALA A 73 7.31 4.72 -7.76
CA ALA A 73 6.93 3.51 -8.48
C ALA A 73 5.55 2.98 -8.06
N ILE A 74 5.25 2.98 -6.76
CA ILE A 74 3.93 2.58 -6.24
C ILE A 74 2.85 3.54 -6.74
N GLU A 75 3.08 4.85 -6.68
CA GLU A 75 2.14 5.86 -7.17
C GLU A 75 1.89 5.72 -8.68
N LEU A 76 2.94 5.46 -9.47
CA LEU A 76 2.82 5.22 -10.90
C LEU A 76 1.98 3.98 -11.20
N LEU A 77 2.27 2.86 -10.53
CA LEU A 77 1.51 1.61 -10.67
C LEU A 77 0.06 1.78 -10.22
N GLY A 78 -0.15 2.46 -9.09
CA GLY A 78 -1.47 2.81 -8.58
C GLY A 78 -2.28 3.58 -9.61
N ARG A 79 -1.71 4.65 -10.18
CA ARG A 79 -2.34 5.45 -11.23
C ARG A 79 -2.61 4.66 -12.52
N GLN A 80 -1.78 3.66 -12.82
CA GLN A 80 -1.96 2.79 -13.98
C GLN A 80 -3.09 1.78 -13.78
N ILE A 81 -3.25 1.27 -12.55
CA ILE A 81 -4.37 0.42 -12.13
C ILE A 81 -5.65 1.24 -12.07
N GLU A 82 -5.62 2.45 -11.49
CA GLU A 82 -6.77 3.36 -11.43
C GLU A 82 -7.31 3.66 -12.82
N LYS A 83 -6.44 3.91 -13.80
CA LYS A 83 -6.83 4.09 -15.21
C LYS A 83 -7.48 2.85 -15.84
N ARG A 84 -7.22 1.64 -15.33
CA ARG A 84 -7.81 0.39 -15.83
C ARG A 84 -9.08 -0.01 -15.07
N VAL A 85 -9.21 0.39 -13.81
CA VAL A 85 -10.34 0.05 -12.92
C VAL A 85 -11.41 1.14 -12.95
N ALA A 86 -11.03 2.40 -13.14
CA ALA A 86 -11.96 3.49 -13.49
C ALA A 86 -12.36 3.36 -14.97
N LEU A 87 -13.06 2.27 -15.29
CA LEU A 87 -13.96 2.24 -16.43
C LEU A 87 -15.29 2.89 -15.98
N PRO A 88 -15.85 3.82 -16.77
CA PRO A 88 -17.08 4.56 -16.47
C PRO A 88 -18.33 3.68 -16.40
#